data_AF-S4NXY0-F1
#
_entry.id   AF-S4NXY0-F1
#
_cell.length_a   1.000
_cell.length_b   1.000
_cell.length_c   1.000
_cell.angle_alpha   90.00
_cell.angle_beta   90.00
_cell.angle_gamma   90.00
#
_symmetry.space_group_name_H-M   'P 1'
#
loop_
_entity.id
_entity.type
_entity.pdbx_description
1 polymer ?
#
loop_
_entity_poly.entity_id
_entity_poly.type
_entity_poly.pdbx_seq_one_letter_code
_entity_poly.pdbx_strand_id
1 'polypeptide(L)'
;ALHAACANGLTRLTVALLEHGARPNLQTAYGEHEDTVYRQTPLHLAVLNNHEGSVMAIIEHKKAVEKGDLPTTDRVNVSLLPNLNLKNSEGDTPVSLALTEGHKHLVAPLIEGGA
;
A
#
# COMPACT_ATOMS: atom_id res chain seq x y z
N ALA A 1 -11.33 3.21 4.14
CA ALA A 1 -10.97 2.19 5.16
C ALA A 1 -9.51 1.76 5.06
N LEU A 2 -9.08 1.11 3.96
CA LEU A 2 -7.70 0.58 3.86
C LEU A 2 -6.61 1.66 4.01
N HIS A 3 -6.77 2.82 3.36
CA HIS A 3 -5.88 3.97 3.58
C HIS A 3 -5.73 4.34 5.07
N ALA A 4 -6.84 4.45 5.80
CA ALA A 4 -6.83 4.82 7.21
C ALA A 4 -6.20 3.73 8.09
N ALA A 5 -6.46 2.45 7.79
CA ALA A 5 -5.84 1.33 8.49
C ALA A 5 -4.31 1.36 8.34
N CYS A 6 -3.82 1.55 7.10
CA CYS A 6 -2.40 1.67 6.81
C CYS A 6 -1.77 2.91 7.43
N ALA A 7 -2.43 4.08 7.37
CA ALA A 7 -1.94 5.33 7.95
C ALA A 7 -1.84 5.30 9.49
N ASN A 8 -2.60 4.43 10.16
CA ASN A 8 -2.61 4.30 11.61
C ASN A 8 -1.94 3.00 12.11
N GLY A 9 -1.30 2.23 11.22
CA GLY A 9 -0.58 1.01 11.58
C GLY A 9 -1.48 -0.12 12.10
N LEU A 10 -2.75 -0.13 11.70
CA LEU A 10 -3.74 -1.13 12.14
C LEU A 10 -3.57 -2.45 11.36
N THR A 11 -2.44 -3.13 11.53
CA THR A 11 -2.04 -4.33 10.77
C THR A 11 -3.15 -5.37 10.64
N ARG A 12 -3.82 -5.72 11.74
CA ARG A 12 -4.91 -6.71 11.72
C ARG A 12 -6.09 -6.26 10.87
N LEU A 13 -6.42 -4.97 10.88
CA LEU A 13 -7.47 -4.42 10.05
C LEU A 13 -7.02 -4.34 8.59
N THR A 14 -5.76 -4.00 8.33
CA THR A 14 -5.16 -4.02 6.98
C THR A 14 -5.31 -5.41 6.35
N VAL A 15 -4.92 -6.47 7.07
CA VAL A 15 -5.09 -7.87 6.62
C VAL A 15 -6.55 -8.18 6.32
N ALA A 16 -7.44 -7.96 7.29
CA ALA A 16 -8.86 -8.28 7.13
C ALA A 16 -9.50 -7.54 5.95
N LEU A 17 -9.15 -6.26 5.74
CA LEU A 17 -9.67 -5.49 4.62
C LEU A 17 -9.21 -6.06 3.27
N LEU A 18 -7.92 -6.43 3.15
CA LEU A 18 -7.37 -7.03 1.94
C LEU A 18 -8.02 -8.40 1.63
N GLU A 19 -8.19 -9.26 2.63
CA GLU A 19 -8.88 -10.56 2.50
C GLU A 19 -10.34 -10.40 2.06
N HIS A 20 -11.00 -9.31 2.47
CA HIS A 20 -12.36 -8.96 2.06
C HIS A 20 -12.43 -8.17 0.74
N GLY A 21 -11.36 -8.13 -0.04
CA GLY A 21 -11.34 -7.54 -1.38
C GLY A 21 -11.24 -6.02 -1.40
N ALA A 22 -10.70 -5.40 -0.34
CA ALA A 22 -10.33 -3.99 -0.41
C ALA A 22 -9.30 -3.79 -1.52
N ARG A 23 -9.53 -2.78 -2.36
CA ARG A 23 -8.67 -2.48 -3.52
C ARG A 23 -7.35 -1.84 -3.04
N PRO A 24 -6.19 -2.53 -3.18
CA PRO A 24 -4.91 -2.04 -2.66
C PRO A 24 -4.30 -0.91 -3.48
N ASN A 25 -4.76 -0.73 -4.72
CA ASN A 25 -4.19 0.23 -5.69
C ASN A 25 -4.97 1.55 -5.76
N LEU A 26 -6.04 1.71 -4.97
CA LEU A 26 -6.76 2.98 -4.92
C LEU A 26 -5.82 4.07 -4.42
N GLN A 27 -5.90 5.23 -5.07
CA GLN A 27 -5.10 6.40 -4.76
C GLN A 27 -5.98 7.47 -4.12
N THR A 28 -5.45 8.20 -3.13
CA THR A 28 -6.15 9.34 -2.52
C THR A 28 -6.47 10.41 -3.58
N ALA A 29 -7.62 11.06 -3.41
CA ALA A 29 -7.98 12.23 -4.21
C ALA A 29 -7.19 13.47 -3.79
N TYR A 30 -7.25 14.52 -4.60
CA TYR A 30 -6.68 15.83 -4.27
C TYR A 30 -7.25 16.35 -2.94
N GLY A 31 -6.38 16.86 -2.07
CA GLY A 31 -6.75 17.40 -0.76
C GLY A 31 -7.28 18.83 -0.82
N GLU A 32 -7.76 19.36 0.31
CA GLU A 32 -8.29 20.73 0.39
C GLU A 32 -7.17 21.80 0.47
N HIS A 33 -5.98 21.42 0.93
CA HIS A 33 -4.82 22.33 1.02
C HIS A 33 -3.87 22.13 -0.17
N GLU A 34 -3.35 23.23 -0.72
CA GLU A 34 -2.44 23.23 -1.89
C GLU A 34 -1.22 22.32 -1.71
N ASP A 35 -0.69 22.22 -0.49
CA ASP A 35 0.51 21.43 -0.17
C ASP A 35 0.21 19.96 0.17
N THR A 36 -1.04 19.50 0.01
CA THR A 36 -1.40 18.12 0.36
C THR A 36 -0.91 17.16 -0.71
N VAL A 37 0.02 16.26 -0.35
CA VAL A 37 0.39 15.13 -1.20
C VAL A 37 -0.84 14.24 -1.42
N TYR A 38 -1.19 14.03 -2.68
CA TYR A 38 -2.32 13.22 -3.10
C TYR A 38 -1.85 12.06 -3.99
N ARG A 39 -2.78 11.30 -4.56
CA ARG A 39 -2.49 10.04 -5.27
C ARG A 39 -1.73 9.00 -4.43
N GLN A 40 -1.81 9.09 -3.10
CA GLN A 40 -1.16 8.12 -2.22
C GLN A 40 -1.97 6.83 -2.19
N THR A 41 -1.32 5.69 -2.37
CA THR A 41 -1.94 4.37 -2.12
C THR A 41 -1.92 4.07 -0.62
N PRO A 42 -2.66 3.04 -0.14
CA PRO A 42 -2.52 2.59 1.24
C PRO A 42 -1.08 2.25 1.62
N LEU A 43 -0.30 1.71 0.67
CA LEU A 43 1.12 1.41 0.88
C LEU A 43 1.96 2.67 1.10
N HIS A 44 1.71 3.77 0.35
CA HIS A 44 2.38 5.04 0.62
C HIS A 44 2.12 5.51 2.05
N LEU A 45 0.88 5.41 2.53
CA LEU A 45 0.53 5.85 3.88
C LEU A 45 1.14 4.97 4.97
N ALA A 46 1.23 3.64 4.73
CA ALA A 46 1.94 2.75 5.64
C ALA A 46 3.44 3.08 5.72
N VAL A 47 4.08 3.36 4.57
CA VAL A 47 5.50 3.72 4.53
C VAL A 47 5.75 5.10 5.14
N LEU A 48 4.94 6.10 4.79
CA LEU A 48 5.06 7.48 5.30
C LEU A 48 5.00 7.53 6.83
N ASN A 49 4.13 6.74 7.43
CA ASN A 49 3.95 6.67 8.88
C ASN A 49 4.78 5.57 9.55
N ASN A 50 5.73 4.98 8.82
CA ASN A 50 6.65 3.97 9.32
C ASN A 50 5.98 2.74 9.96
N HIS A 51 4.90 2.25 9.34
CA HIS A 51 4.10 1.14 9.85
C HIS A 51 4.46 -0.18 9.15
N GLU A 52 5.60 -0.75 9.55
CA GLU A 52 6.16 -2.01 9.00
C GLU A 52 5.12 -3.14 8.90
N GLY A 53 4.32 -3.38 9.95
CA GLY A 53 3.31 -4.45 9.92
C GLY A 53 2.26 -4.27 8.83
N SER A 54 1.87 -3.03 8.52
CA SER A 54 0.94 -2.76 7.41
C SER A 54 1.61 -2.85 6.04
N VAL A 55 2.91 -2.52 5.95
CA VAL A 55 3.72 -2.75 4.74
C VAL A 55 3.81 -4.25 4.45
N MET A 56 4.17 -5.05 5.45
CA MET A 56 4.28 -6.50 5.34
C MET A 56 2.94 -7.14 4.96
N ALA A 57 1.82 -6.71 5.58
CA ALA A 57 0.50 -7.21 5.25
C ALA A 57 0.15 -7.04 3.74
N ILE A 58 0.53 -5.92 3.13
CA ILE A 58 0.30 -5.67 1.70
C ILE A 58 1.20 -6.57 0.83
N ILE A 59 2.48 -6.73 1.20
CA ILE A 59 3.44 -7.57 0.48
C ILE A 59 3.03 -9.05 0.54
N GLU A 60 2.64 -9.54 1.72
CA GLU A 60 2.17 -10.90 1.93
C GLU A 60 0.86 -11.16 1.16
N HIS A 61 -0.07 -10.20 1.15
CA HIS A 61 -1.28 -10.30 0.35
C HIS A 61 -0.97 -10.43 -1.14
N LYS A 62 -0.02 -9.66 -1.67
CA LYS A 62 0.44 -9.79 -3.06
C LYS A 62 0.94 -11.21 -3.36
N LYS A 63 1.81 -11.75 -2.49
CA LYS A 63 2.33 -13.12 -2.63
C LYS A 63 1.20 -14.17 -2.60
N ALA A 64 0.21 -14.01 -1.73
CA ALA A 64 -0.96 -14.90 -1.64
C ALA A 64 -1.83 -14.85 -2.91
N VAL A 65 -2.05 -13.66 -3.48
CA VAL A 65 -2.77 -13.49 -4.76
C VAL A 65 -1.99 -14.12 -5.92
N GLU A 66 -0.66 -13.93 -5.99
CA GLU A 66 0.20 -14.51 -7.03
C GLU A 66 0.28 -16.04 -6.96
N LYS A 67 0.24 -16.61 -5.76
CA LYS A 67 0.18 -18.07 -5.53
C LYS A 67 -1.21 -18.66 -5.84
N GLY A 68 -2.23 -17.82 -5.98
CA GLY A 68 -3.62 -18.23 -6.21
C GLY A 68 -4.38 -18.62 -4.94
N ASP A 69 -3.86 -18.28 -3.76
CA ASP A 69 -4.55 -18.51 -2.48
C ASP A 69 -5.71 -17.51 -2.27
N LEU A 70 -5.65 -16.35 -2.95
CA LEU A 70 -6.65 -15.28 -2.90
C LEU A 70 -7.08 -14.86 -4.31
N PRO A 71 -8.32 -14.33 -4.47
CA PRO A 71 -8.82 -13.90 -5.78
C PRO A 71 -7.98 -12.76 -6.38
N THR A 72 -7.72 -12.84 -7.68
CA THR A 72 -6.96 -11.82 -8.42
C THR A 72 -7.79 -10.59 -8.79
N THR A 73 -9.12 -10.71 -8.80
CA THR A 73 -10.05 -9.62 -9.11
C THR A 73 -11.25 -9.58 -8.15
N ASP A 74 -11.87 -8.41 -8.02
CA ASP A 74 -13.13 -8.25 -7.29
C ASP A 74 -14.36 -8.63 -8.14
N ARG A 75 -15.57 -8.49 -7.57
CA ARG A 75 -16.85 -8.80 -8.25
C ARG A 75 -17.10 -8.00 -9.53
N VAL A 76 -16.38 -6.89 -9.73
CA VAL A 76 -16.49 -5.99 -10.89
C VAL A 76 -15.25 -6.11 -11.79
N ASN A 77 -14.48 -7.19 -11.62
CA ASN A 77 -13.28 -7.51 -12.39
C ASN A 77 -12.13 -6.49 -12.24
N VAL A 78 -12.07 -5.77 -11.11
CA VAL A 78 -10.95 -4.89 -10.78
C VAL A 78 -9.84 -5.68 -10.10
N SER A 79 -8.60 -5.48 -10.54
CA SER A 79 -7.44 -6.17 -9.98
C SER A 79 -7.27 -5.90 -8.47
N LEU A 80 -7.14 -6.99 -7.71
CA LEU A 80 -6.78 -6.99 -6.30
C LEU A 80 -5.29 -7.23 -6.07
N LEU A 81 -4.50 -7.44 -7.14
CA LEU A 81 -3.05 -7.57 -7.04
C LEU A 81 -2.43 -6.22 -6.65
N PRO A 82 -1.74 -6.11 -5.49
CA PRO A 82 -1.05 -4.88 -5.12
C PRO A 82 0.05 -4.52 -6.12
N ASN A 83 0.02 -3.26 -6.58
CA ASN A 83 1.09 -2.64 -7.35
C ASN A 83 1.91 -1.75 -6.40
N LEU A 84 3.11 -2.23 -6.05
CA LEU A 84 3.99 -1.55 -5.10
C LEU A 84 4.76 -0.37 -5.72
N ASN A 85 4.60 -0.14 -7.02
CA ASN A 85 5.35 0.83 -7.84
C ASN A 85 4.54 2.06 -8.26
N LEU A 86 3.29 2.21 -7.78
CA LEU A 86 2.48 3.38 -8.09
C LEU A 86 3.13 4.65 -7.53
N LYS A 87 2.99 5.76 -8.25
CA LYS A 87 3.53 7.05 -7.86
C LYS A 87 2.47 7.96 -7.26
N ASN A 88 2.80 8.70 -6.21
CA ASN A 88 1.94 9.75 -5.63
C ASN A 88 1.91 11.02 -6.51
N SER A 89 1.42 12.15 -5.98
CA SER A 89 1.37 13.43 -6.68
C SER A 89 2.76 14.02 -6.97
N GLU A 90 3.74 13.75 -6.12
CA GLU A 90 5.13 14.23 -6.22
C GLU A 90 6.02 13.32 -7.07
N GLY A 91 5.51 12.16 -7.47
CA GLY A 91 6.24 11.20 -8.29
C GLY A 91 6.98 10.14 -7.48
N ASP A 92 6.81 10.12 -6.16
CA ASP A 92 7.40 9.13 -5.28
C ASP A 92 6.68 7.80 -5.37
N THR A 93 7.46 6.73 -5.41
CA THR A 93 6.98 5.37 -5.11
C THR A 93 7.07 5.13 -3.61
N PRO A 94 6.43 4.09 -3.07
CA PRO A 94 6.64 3.68 -1.68
C PRO A 94 8.11 3.44 -1.33
N VAL A 95 8.94 2.94 -2.25
CA VAL A 95 10.38 2.76 -2.00
C VAL A 95 11.11 4.11 -1.94
N SER A 96 10.87 5.02 -2.88
CA SER A 96 11.53 6.34 -2.82
C SER A 96 11.10 7.11 -1.59
N LEU A 97 9.83 7.02 -1.21
CA LEU A 97 9.31 7.61 0.03
C LEU A 97 10.01 7.04 1.27
N ALA A 98 10.21 5.71 1.35
CA ALA A 98 10.96 5.09 2.45
C ALA A 98 12.41 5.61 2.55
N LEU A 99 13.05 5.89 1.41
CA LEU A 99 14.39 6.46 1.36
C LEU A 99 14.40 7.93 1.81
N THR A 100 13.46 8.74 1.32
CA THR A 100 13.32 10.16 1.66
C THR A 100 13.03 10.37 3.14
N GLU A 101 12.12 9.57 3.71
CA GLU A 101 11.77 9.62 5.14
C GLU A 101 12.80 8.91 6.05
N GLY A 102 13.81 8.24 5.47
CA GLY A 102 14.84 7.54 6.24
C GLY A 102 14.40 6.21 6.87
N HIS A 103 13.27 5.64 6.45
CA HIS A 103 12.75 4.33 6.87
C HIS A 103 13.50 3.17 6.21
N LYS A 104 14.83 3.11 6.41
CA LYS A 104 15.74 2.16 5.74
C LYS A 104 15.36 0.69 5.89
N HIS A 105 14.77 0.31 7.02
CA HIS A 105 14.35 -1.07 7.29
C HIS A 105 13.18 -1.53 6.40
N LEU A 106 12.41 -0.59 5.83
CA LEU A 106 11.31 -0.91 4.91
C LEU A 106 11.79 -1.13 3.47
N VAL A 107 12.98 -0.64 3.12
CA VAL A 107 13.50 -0.68 1.75
C VAL A 107 13.69 -2.12 1.27
N ALA A 108 14.38 -2.96 2.05
CA ALA A 108 14.62 -4.35 1.67
C ALA A 108 13.31 -5.15 1.51
N PRO A 109 12.37 -5.13 2.48
CA PRO A 109 11.06 -5.78 2.31
C PRO A 109 10.29 -5.31 1.07
N LEU A 110 10.29 -4.01 0.77
CA LEU A 110 9.60 -3.47 -0.40
C LEU A 110 10.21 -4.01 -1.70
N ILE A 111 11.54 -3.97 -1.83
CA ILE A 111 12.25 -4.48 -3.02
C ILE A 111 12.03 -5.99 -3.18
N GLU A 112 12.14 -6.76 -2.09
CA GLU A 112 11.86 -8.20 -2.09
C GLU A 112 10.39 -8.51 -2.42
N GLY A 113 9.48 -7.60 -2.10
CA GLY A 113 8.07 -7.64 -2.49
C GLY A 113 7.80 -7.29 -3.96
N GLY A 114 8.82 -6.85 -4.71
CA GLY A 114 8.70 -6.44 -6.11
C GLY A 114 8.35 -4.97 -6.31
N ALA A 115 8.74 -4.11 -5.37
CA ALA A 115 8.68 -2.65 -5.52
C ALA A 115 9.87 -2.07 -6.29
#